data_AF-A0A1S1QRB3-F1
#
_entry.id   AF-A0A1S1QRB3-F1
#
_cell.length_a   1.000
_cell.length_b   1.000
_cell.length_c   1.000
_cell.angle_alpha   90.00
_cell.angle_beta   90.00
_cell.angle_gamma   90.00
#
_symmetry.space_group_name_H-M   'P 1'
#
loop_
_entity.id
_entity.type
_entity.pdbx_description
1 polymer ?
#
loop_
_entity_poly.entity_id
_entity_poly.type
_entity_poly.pdbx_seq_one_letter_code
_entity_poly.pdbx_strand_id
1 'polypeptide(L)'
;MPRLWWWSYRQGRDRGWLLVEAAAPIAVLTAGALAWPYAQGLLVYAVMVIAGSWVYPLLTVYLPHHDYGDTPLTQTRTLRGRIIPAVFLELTYHLEHHLYPQVPSHHLAALARRLDGYLAANGVRPVRVV
;
A
#
# COMPACT_ATOMS: atom_id res chain seq x y z
N MET A 1 -6.33 -12.75 1.69
CA MET A 1 -7.38 -11.88 2.27
C MET A 1 -8.73 -12.59 2.47
N PRO A 2 -9.40 -13.20 1.47
CA PRO A 2 -10.76 -13.75 1.64
C PRO A 2 -10.85 -14.87 2.69
N ARG A 3 -9.83 -15.73 2.76
CA ARG A 3 -9.74 -16.82 3.75
C ARG A 3 -9.66 -16.30 5.19
N LEU A 4 -8.95 -15.19 5.40
CA LEU A 4 -8.73 -14.59 6.71
C LEU A 4 -9.99 -13.86 7.17
N TRP A 5 -10.67 -13.15 6.27
CA TRP A 5 -11.98 -12.55 6.53
C TRP A 5 -13.03 -13.63 6.85
N TRP A 6 -13.09 -14.71 6.07
CA TRP A 6 -14.03 -15.80 6.32
C TRP A 6 -13.75 -16.52 7.65
N TRP A 7 -12.48 -16.75 7.97
CA TRP A 7 -12.08 -17.27 9.26
C TRP A 7 -12.53 -16.34 10.40
N SER A 8 -12.27 -15.03 10.28
CA SER A 8 -12.70 -14.02 11.27
C SER A 8 -14.23 -13.99 11.41
N TYR A 9 -14.97 -14.01 10.31
CA TYR A 9 -16.43 -14.04 10.32
C TYR A 9 -16.97 -15.28 11.03
N ARG A 10 -16.36 -16.45 10.80
CA ARG A 10 -16.77 -17.69 11.47
C ARG A 10 -16.45 -17.69 12.97
N GLN A 11 -15.34 -17.10 13.38
CA GLN A 11 -14.88 -17.14 14.78
C GLN A 11 -15.28 -15.92 15.62
N GLY A 12 -15.60 -14.80 14.98
CA GLY A 12 -15.71 -13.49 15.62
C GLY A 12 -17.06 -13.22 16.27
N ARG A 13 -17.04 -12.35 17.28
CA ARG A 13 -18.24 -11.77 17.92
C ARG A 13 -18.82 -10.61 17.09
N ASP A 14 -18.00 -9.96 16.28
CA ASP A 14 -18.36 -8.74 15.53
C ASP A 14 -18.79 -9.02 14.08
N ARG A 15 -19.53 -10.11 13.87
CA ARG A 15 -19.96 -10.54 12.52
C ARG A 15 -20.77 -9.48 11.78
N GLY A 16 -21.60 -8.74 12.52
CA GLY A 16 -22.38 -7.63 11.97
C GLY A 16 -21.49 -6.53 11.40
N TRP A 17 -20.43 -6.16 12.12
CA TRP A 17 -19.47 -5.16 11.66
C TRP A 17 -18.70 -5.61 10.42
N LEU A 18 -18.25 -6.86 10.39
CA LEU A 18 -17.59 -7.42 9.21
C LEU A 18 -18.49 -7.37 7.96
N LEU A 19 -19.79 -7.64 8.12
CA LEU A 19 -20.76 -7.52 7.03
C LEU A 19 -20.97 -6.06 6.61
N VAL A 20 -21.06 -5.13 7.56
CA VAL A 20 -21.18 -3.70 7.28
C VAL A 20 -19.97 -3.20 6.49
N GLU A 21 -18.75 -3.55 6.92
CA GLU A 21 -17.51 -3.20 6.21
C GLU A 21 -17.47 -3.77 4.79
N ALA A 22 -17.89 -5.03 4.61
CA ALA A 22 -17.95 -5.67 3.29
C ALA A 22 -19.02 -5.06 2.38
N ALA A 23 -20.18 -4.68 2.94
CA ALA A 23 -21.30 -4.12 2.19
C ALA A 23 -21.14 -2.63 1.87
N ALA A 24 -20.47 -1.86 2.73
CA ALA A 24 -20.30 -0.41 2.58
C ALA A 24 -19.79 0.05 1.20
N PRO A 25 -18.69 -0.49 0.62
CA PRO A 25 -18.22 -0.05 -0.69
C PRO A 25 -19.22 -0.38 -1.81
N ILE A 26 -19.92 -1.52 -1.71
CA ILE A 26 -20.97 -1.89 -2.67
C ILE A 26 -22.13 -0.89 -2.56
N ALA A 27 -22.60 -0.63 -1.34
CA ALA A 27 -23.72 0.28 -1.07
C ALA A 27 -23.42 1.72 -1.56
N VAL A 28 -22.21 2.23 -1.33
CA VAL A 28 -21.81 3.57 -1.79
C VAL A 28 -21.73 3.64 -3.32
N LEU A 29 -21.20 2.61 -3.98
CA LEU A 29 -21.19 2.56 -5.45
C LEU A 29 -22.61 2.49 -6.03
N THR A 30 -23.48 1.66 -5.45
CA THR A 30 -24.89 1.59 -5.85
C THR A 30 -25.60 2.92 -5.62
N ALA A 31 -25.41 3.55 -4.47
CA ALA A 31 -25.99 4.87 -4.18
C ALA A 31 -25.49 5.94 -5.16
N GLY A 32 -24.19 5.95 -5.46
CA GLY A 32 -23.61 6.85 -6.46
C GLY A 32 -24.19 6.65 -7.87
N ALA A 33 -24.39 5.40 -8.29
CA ALA A 33 -25.00 5.08 -9.57
C ALA A 33 -26.48 5.51 -9.65
N LEU A 34 -27.26 5.25 -8.59
CA LEU A 34 -28.66 5.65 -8.51
C LEU A 34 -28.81 7.19 -8.47
N ALA A 35 -27.87 7.88 -7.81
CA ALA A 35 -27.87 9.34 -7.70
C ALA A 35 -27.26 10.05 -8.93
N TRP A 36 -26.78 9.31 -9.95
CA TRP A 36 -26.06 9.88 -11.09
C TRP A 36 -26.75 11.07 -11.78
N PRO A 37 -28.08 11.09 -12.02
CA PRO A 37 -28.73 12.24 -12.66
C PRO A 37 -28.63 13.55 -11.86
N TYR A 38 -28.39 13.46 -10.54
CA TYR A 38 -28.43 14.58 -9.61
C TYR A 38 -27.07 14.89 -8.98
N ALA A 39 -26.19 13.89 -8.85
CA ALA A 39 -24.95 13.99 -8.10
C ALA A 39 -23.85 13.07 -8.67
N GLN A 40 -23.42 13.34 -9.91
CA GLN A 40 -22.36 12.58 -10.58
C GLN A 40 -21.07 12.51 -9.75
N GLY A 41 -20.77 13.60 -9.02
CA GLY A 41 -19.60 13.71 -8.15
C GLY A 41 -19.52 12.63 -7.08
N LEU A 42 -20.66 12.09 -6.60
CA LEU A 42 -20.66 11.03 -5.59
C LEU A 42 -20.05 9.74 -6.13
N LEU A 43 -20.47 9.30 -7.32
CA LEU A 43 -19.94 8.08 -7.94
C LEU A 43 -18.46 8.25 -8.31
N VAL A 44 -18.11 9.41 -8.91
CA VAL A 44 -16.72 9.71 -9.28
C VAL A 44 -15.81 9.70 -8.05
N TYR A 45 -16.22 10.36 -6.97
CA TYR A 45 -15.49 10.37 -5.71
C TYR A 45 -15.36 8.96 -5.11
N ALA A 46 -16.46 8.19 -5.05
CA ALA A 46 -16.43 6.83 -4.52
C ALA A 46 -15.47 5.92 -5.29
N VAL A 47 -15.49 5.99 -6.62
CA VAL A 47 -14.57 5.22 -7.48
C VAL A 47 -13.12 5.63 -7.21
N MET A 48 -12.82 6.93 -7.12
CA MET A 48 -11.47 7.40 -6.83
C MET A 48 -10.97 6.94 -5.46
N VAL A 49 -11.81 7.04 -4.41
CA VAL A 49 -11.45 6.60 -3.05
C VAL A 49 -11.19 5.09 -3.02
N ILE A 50 -12.06 4.28 -3.63
CA ILE A 50 -11.90 2.83 -3.68
C ILE A 50 -10.63 2.49 -4.46
N ALA A 51 -10.43 3.06 -5.65
CA ALA A 51 -9.24 2.82 -6.45
C ALA A 51 -7.96 3.18 -5.68
N GLY A 52 -7.90 4.36 -5.07
CA GLY A 52 -6.76 4.79 -4.25
C GLY A 52 -6.49 3.86 -3.06
N SER A 53 -7.55 3.41 -2.39
CA SER A 53 -7.47 2.50 -1.24
C SER A 53 -6.90 1.12 -1.58
N TRP A 54 -6.98 0.69 -2.84
CA TRP A 54 -6.36 -0.55 -3.32
C TRP A 54 -4.98 -0.32 -3.93
N VAL A 55 -4.81 0.75 -4.71
CA VAL A 55 -3.55 1.08 -5.39
C VAL A 55 -2.43 1.29 -4.37
N TYR A 56 -2.68 2.04 -3.30
CA TYR A 56 -1.65 2.34 -2.31
C TYR A 56 -1.09 1.08 -1.62
N PRO A 57 -1.88 0.23 -0.91
CA PRO A 57 -1.35 -0.97 -0.27
C PRO A 57 -0.83 -2.01 -1.26
N LEU A 58 -1.35 -2.06 -2.49
CA LEU A 58 -0.79 -2.93 -3.51
C LEU A 58 0.66 -2.54 -3.83
N LEU A 59 0.93 -1.26 -4.04
CA LEU A 59 2.22 -0.77 -4.51
C LEU A 59 3.24 -0.51 -3.40
N THR A 60 2.80 -0.12 -2.20
CA THR A 60 3.72 0.20 -1.08
C THR A 60 3.84 -0.92 -0.05
N VAL A 61 2.94 -1.93 -0.08
CA VAL A 61 2.98 -3.04 0.88
C VAL A 61 3.12 -4.39 0.16
N TYR A 62 2.14 -4.80 -0.63
CA TYR A 62 2.16 -6.14 -1.22
C TYR A 62 3.32 -6.35 -2.19
N LEU A 63 3.49 -5.45 -3.17
CA LEU A 63 4.51 -5.62 -4.21
C LEU A 63 5.95 -5.59 -3.68
N PRO A 64 6.32 -4.70 -2.73
CA PRO A 64 7.65 -4.75 -2.09
C PRO A 64 7.91 -6.04 -1.31
N HIS A 65 6.86 -6.69 -0.81
CA HIS A 65 6.88 -7.99 -0.12
C HIS A 65 6.44 -9.15 -1.04
N HIS A 66 6.57 -9.04 -2.36
CA HIS A 66 6.36 -10.19 -3.24
C HIS A 66 7.70 -10.91 -3.46
N ASP A 67 7.72 -12.21 -3.20
CA ASP A 67 8.91 -13.08 -3.32
C ASP A 67 10.11 -12.62 -2.46
N TYR A 68 9.87 -12.26 -1.20
CA TYR A 68 10.93 -11.82 -0.28
C TYR A 68 11.65 -12.98 0.41
N GLY A 69 12.87 -12.72 0.85
CA GLY A 69 13.69 -13.66 1.63
C GLY A 69 13.63 -13.42 3.14
N ASP A 70 14.29 -14.28 3.91
CA ASP A 70 14.19 -14.31 5.38
C ASP A 70 15.18 -13.40 6.11
N THR A 71 15.99 -12.62 5.38
CA THR A 71 16.99 -11.72 5.99
C THR A 71 16.54 -10.26 5.98
N PRO A 72 17.01 -9.42 6.91
CA PRO A 72 16.64 -7.99 6.94
C PRO A 72 16.86 -7.25 5.62
N LEU A 73 17.84 -7.67 4.80
CA LEU A 73 18.14 -7.06 3.49
C LEU A 73 17.31 -7.62 2.33
N THR A 74 16.58 -8.72 2.54
CA THR A 74 15.81 -9.43 1.50
C THR A 74 14.32 -9.49 1.78
N GLN A 75 13.88 -9.09 2.98
CA GLN A 75 12.47 -9.05 3.41
C GLN A 75 11.58 -8.11 2.57
N THR A 76 12.20 -7.13 1.92
CA THR A 76 11.50 -6.15 1.08
C THR A 76 12.37 -5.62 -0.04
N ARG A 77 11.72 -5.12 -1.09
CA ARG A 77 12.37 -4.36 -2.16
C ARG A 77 12.38 -2.86 -1.86
N THR A 78 13.26 -2.14 -2.55
CA THR A 78 13.30 -0.68 -2.52
C THR A 78 13.32 -0.12 -3.94
N LEU A 79 12.66 1.02 -4.13
CA LEU A 79 12.59 1.73 -5.39
C LEU A 79 13.53 2.95 -5.38
N ARG A 80 14.01 3.34 -6.56
CA ARG A 80 14.85 4.52 -6.77
C ARG A 80 14.26 5.35 -7.91
N GLY A 81 13.97 6.60 -7.66
CA GLY A 81 13.44 7.56 -8.63
C GLY A 81 13.11 8.87 -7.95
N ARG A 82 12.44 9.79 -8.65
CA ARG A 82 12.01 11.07 -8.06
C ARG A 82 10.49 11.18 -8.02
N ILE A 83 9.81 10.77 -9.08
CA ILE A 83 8.38 10.99 -9.23
C ILE A 83 7.60 9.93 -8.48
N ILE A 84 7.84 8.65 -8.77
CA ILE A 84 7.10 7.54 -8.16
C ILE A 84 7.28 7.55 -6.63
N PRO A 85 8.51 7.64 -6.07
CA PRO A 85 8.66 7.74 -4.62
C PRO A 85 7.94 8.93 -4.00
N ALA A 86 8.01 10.13 -4.59
CA ALA A 86 7.33 11.31 -4.06
C ALA A 86 5.80 11.15 -4.05
N VAL A 87 5.21 10.59 -5.11
CA VAL A 87 3.76 10.33 -5.19
C VAL A 87 3.31 9.37 -4.07
N PHE A 88 4.14 8.41 -3.70
CA PHE A 88 3.88 7.47 -2.61
C PHE A 88 4.44 7.95 -1.25
N LEU A 89 4.71 9.24 -1.11
CA LEU A 89 5.20 9.84 0.15
C LEU A 89 6.48 9.17 0.67
N GLU A 90 7.35 8.79 -0.25
CA GLU A 90 8.65 8.14 -0.02
C GLU A 90 8.55 6.74 0.61
N LEU A 91 7.35 6.17 0.77
CA LEU A 91 7.18 4.83 1.35
C LEU A 91 7.60 3.69 0.42
N THR A 92 7.94 3.99 -0.84
CA THR A 92 8.53 3.02 -1.76
C THR A 92 10.02 2.76 -1.50
N TYR A 93 10.66 3.57 -0.64
CA TYR A 93 11.92 3.24 0.04
C TYR A 93 11.66 2.23 1.18
N HIS A 94 10.97 1.14 0.84
CA HIS A 94 10.33 0.25 1.81
C HIS A 94 11.37 -0.55 2.60
N LEU A 95 12.46 -0.97 1.97
CA LEU A 95 13.58 -1.62 2.66
C LEU A 95 14.22 -0.68 3.69
N GLU A 96 14.43 0.57 3.34
CA GLU A 96 14.99 1.57 4.24
C GLU A 96 14.05 1.80 5.43
N HIS A 97 12.73 1.82 5.20
CA HIS A 97 11.73 1.90 6.26
C HIS A 97 11.79 0.70 7.22
N HIS A 98 11.95 -0.52 6.72
CA HIS A 98 12.11 -1.71 7.58
C HIS A 98 13.43 -1.72 8.35
N LEU A 99 14.53 -1.30 7.72
CA LEU A 99 15.85 -1.24 8.38
C LEU A 99 15.94 -0.13 9.44
N TYR A 100 15.27 0.99 9.21
CA TYR A 100 15.32 2.18 10.07
C TYR A 100 13.91 2.77 10.29
N PRO A 101 13.02 2.08 11.01
CA PRO A 101 11.61 2.50 11.16
C PRO A 101 11.43 3.83 11.90
N GLN A 102 12.46 4.29 12.60
CA GLN A 102 12.47 5.57 13.32
C GLN A 102 12.74 6.77 12.39
N VAL A 103 13.14 6.54 11.14
CA VAL A 103 13.39 7.62 10.17
C VAL A 103 12.08 8.02 9.51
N PRO A 104 11.65 9.30 9.61
CA PRO A 104 10.45 9.77 8.95
C PRO A 104 10.50 9.59 7.43
N SER A 105 9.35 9.33 6.81
CA SER A 105 9.28 8.98 5.38
C SER A 105 9.95 10.01 4.46
N HIS A 106 9.74 11.31 4.72
CA HIS A 106 10.34 12.41 3.97
C HIS A 106 11.89 12.49 4.06
N HIS A 107 12.51 11.71 4.94
CA HIS A 107 13.96 11.56 5.04
C HIS A 107 14.49 10.24 4.43
N LEU A 108 13.61 9.36 3.95
CA LEU A 108 14.01 8.05 3.42
C LEU A 108 14.84 8.16 2.14
N ALA A 109 14.56 9.11 1.23
CA ALA A 109 15.45 9.34 0.09
C ALA A 109 16.88 9.74 0.51
N ALA A 110 17.03 10.50 1.60
CA ALA A 110 18.34 10.88 2.11
C ALA A 110 19.05 9.68 2.76
N LEU A 111 18.31 8.85 3.50
CA LEU A 111 18.80 7.61 4.07
C LEU A 111 19.24 6.63 2.96
N ALA A 112 18.41 6.43 1.94
CA ALA A 112 18.70 5.57 0.79
C ALA A 112 20.05 5.93 0.14
N ARG A 113 20.31 7.22 -0.11
CA ARG A 113 21.60 7.68 -0.66
C ARG A 113 22.80 7.33 0.23
N ARG A 114 22.62 7.36 1.56
CA ARG A 114 23.68 6.97 2.51
C ARG A 114 23.90 5.46 2.54
N LEU A 115 22.83 4.69 2.32
CA LEU A 115 22.87 3.23 2.33
C LEU A 115 23.25 2.61 0.98
N ASP A 116 23.16 3.34 -0.14
CA ASP A 116 23.34 2.79 -1.50
C ASP A 116 24.63 1.97 -1.64
N GLY A 117 25.77 2.46 -1.11
CA GLY A 117 27.04 1.72 -1.16
C GLY A 117 27.01 0.41 -0.37
N TYR A 118 26.42 0.44 0.83
CA TYR A 118 26.26 -0.76 1.67
C TYR A 118 25.29 -1.77 1.04
N LEU A 119 24.14 -1.29 0.55
CA LEU A 119 23.12 -2.13 -0.09
C LEU A 119 23.68 -2.80 -1.34
N ALA A 120 24.39 -2.06 -2.20
CA ALA A 120 25.03 -2.63 -3.38
C ALA A 120 26.11 -3.67 -3.03
N ALA A 121 26.95 -3.38 -2.03
CA ALA A 121 27.99 -4.32 -1.56
C ALA A 121 27.39 -5.62 -0.99
N ASN A 122 26.17 -5.57 -0.48
CA ASN A 122 25.44 -6.73 0.07
C ASN A 122 24.40 -7.30 -0.93
N GLY A 123 24.52 -6.98 -2.21
CA GLY A 123 23.74 -7.62 -3.28
C GLY A 123 22.29 -7.13 -3.42
N VAL A 124 21.89 -6.09 -2.68
CA VAL A 124 20.57 -5.47 -2.84
C VAL A 124 20.54 -4.67 -4.14
N ARG A 125 19.55 -4.95 -4.98
CA ARG A 125 19.36 -4.28 -6.28
C ARG A 125 18.08 -3.45 -6.27
N PRO A 126 18.17 -2.12 -6.14
CA PRO A 126 17.00 -1.27 -6.17
C PRO A 126 16.32 -1.27 -7.54
N VAL A 127 14.98 -1.23 -7.55
CA VAL A 127 14.21 -1.09 -8.78
C VAL A 127 14.21 0.38 -9.22
N ARG A 128 14.69 0.67 -10.43
CA ARG A 128 14.70 2.03 -10.95
C ARG A 128 13.34 2.40 -11.54
N VAL A 129 12.87 3.58 -11.18
CA VAL A 129 11.62 4.19 -11.60
C VAL A 129 11.85 5.68 -11.89
N VAL A 130 10.87 6.31 -12.54
CA VAL A 130 10.88 7.76 -12.82
C VAL A 130 10.66 8.57 -11.55
#